data_AF-A0A9R0ZA46-F1
#
_entry.id   AF-A0A9R0ZA46-F1
#
_cell.length_a   1.000
_cell.length_b   1.000
_cell.length_c   1.000
_cell.angle_alpha   90.00
_cell.angle_beta   90.00
_cell.angle_gamma   90.00
#
_symmetry.space_group_name_H-M   'P 1'
#
loop_
_entity.id
_entity.type
_entity.pdbx_description
1 polymer ?
#
loop_
_entity_poly.entity_id
_entity_poly.type
_entity_poly.pdbx_seq_one_letter_code
_entity_poly.pdbx_strand_id
1 'polypeptide(L)'
;MLWSSMIPDDHVVEKGKSHERAQIISKLAGQVVTMSQNKFASNVIEKCFQHGDIAERDLLIREIVEQTDGNDTLLAMMKDQYANYVVQKILETCNDEQRELLVSRVKGHLQALRKYTYGKHTASRVEQLCGEGDAECDS
;
A
#
# COMPACT_ATOMS: atom_id res chain seq x y z
N MET A 1 5.68 13.56 21.62
CA MET A 1 4.97 14.67 20.96
C MET A 1 5.77 15.30 19.81
N LEU A 2 6.65 14.56 19.11
CA LEU A 2 7.44 15.10 17.98
C LEU A 2 6.95 14.65 16.60
N TRP A 3 5.99 13.73 16.54
CA TRP A 3 5.49 13.19 15.27
C TRP A 3 4.53 14.11 14.52
N SER A 4 3.85 15.03 15.21
CA SER A 4 2.85 15.91 14.58
C SER A 4 3.46 16.94 13.62
N SER A 5 4.77 17.19 13.72
CA SER A 5 5.51 18.12 12.86
C SER A 5 6.18 17.44 11.66
N MET A 6 6.12 16.10 11.58
CA MET A 6 6.82 15.32 10.56
C MET A 6 5.87 14.71 9.52
N ILE A 7 4.55 14.82 9.73
CA ILE A 7 3.56 14.42 8.74
C ILE A 7 3.55 15.49 7.65
N PRO A 8 3.91 15.15 6.40
CA PRO A 8 3.89 16.10 5.30
C PRO A 8 2.48 16.65 5.11
N ASP A 9 2.38 17.94 4.76
CA ASP A 9 1.09 18.56 4.47
C ASP A 9 0.48 17.90 3.24
N ASP A 10 -0.68 17.28 3.41
CA ASP A 10 -1.34 16.47 2.38
C ASP A 10 -1.77 17.32 1.18
N HIS A 11 -1.97 18.63 1.39
CA HIS A 11 -2.19 19.60 0.32
C HIS A 11 -1.01 19.74 -0.64
N VAL A 12 0.23 19.57 -0.16
CA VAL A 12 1.42 19.66 -1.01
C VAL A 12 1.53 18.41 -1.90
N VAL A 13 1.09 17.25 -1.44
CA VAL A 13 1.05 16.04 -2.28
C VAL A 13 -0.01 16.15 -3.37
N GLU A 14 -1.16 16.77 -3.06
CA GLU A 14 -2.29 16.91 -3.99
C GLU A 14 -2.13 18.05 -5.00
N LYS A 15 -1.57 19.20 -4.58
CA LYS A 15 -1.51 20.44 -5.37
C LYS A 15 -0.10 21.02 -5.54
N GLY A 16 0.90 20.45 -4.87
CA GLY A 16 2.28 20.91 -4.95
C GLY A 16 2.94 20.58 -6.28
N LYS A 17 4.09 21.22 -6.54
CA LYS A 17 4.87 20.95 -7.74
C LYS A 17 5.51 19.57 -7.66
N SER A 18 5.77 18.93 -8.80
CA SER A 18 6.39 17.58 -8.86
C SER A 18 7.66 17.46 -8.01
N HIS A 19 8.46 18.54 -7.90
CA HIS A 19 9.66 18.55 -7.05
C HIS A 19 9.37 18.46 -5.55
N GLU A 20 8.32 19.13 -5.06
CA GLU A 20 7.95 19.12 -3.64
C GLU A 20 7.38 17.76 -3.24
N ARG A 21 6.57 17.16 -4.13
CA ARG A 21 6.08 15.79 -3.96
C ARG A 21 7.22 14.79 -3.91
N ALA A 22 8.20 14.87 -4.81
CA ALA A 22 9.36 14.00 -4.81
C ALA A 22 10.18 14.11 -3.51
N GLN A 23 10.34 15.31 -2.96
CA GLN A 23 11.00 15.50 -1.67
C GLN A 23 10.23 14.87 -0.51
N ILE A 24 8.90 14.95 -0.52
CA ILE A 24 8.05 14.31 0.47
C ILE A 24 8.19 12.79 0.36
N ILE A 25 8.06 12.23 -0.84
CA ILE A 25 8.17 10.79 -1.09
C ILE A 25 9.55 10.28 -0.68
N SER A 26 10.62 11.00 -1.02
CA SER A 26 11.97 10.66 -0.58
C SER A 26 12.16 10.71 0.94
N LYS A 27 11.42 11.54 1.67
CA LYS A 27 11.45 11.57 3.14
C LYS A 27 10.62 10.46 3.77
N LEU A 28 9.55 10.03 3.09
CA LEU A 28 8.69 8.93 3.52
C LEU A 28 9.32 7.57 3.21
N ALA A 29 10.16 7.50 2.18
CA ALA A 29 11.01 6.35 1.88
C ALA A 29 11.90 6.00 3.09
N GLY A 30 11.89 4.73 3.48
CA GLY A 30 12.49 4.16 4.68
C GLY A 30 11.55 4.09 5.89
N GLN A 31 10.37 4.69 5.82
CA GLN A 31 9.37 4.70 6.89
C GLN A 31 7.95 4.42 6.39
N VAL A 32 7.79 3.89 5.16
CA VAL A 32 6.49 3.79 4.48
C VAL A 32 5.49 2.96 5.28
N VAL A 33 5.96 1.84 5.82
CA VAL A 33 5.17 0.92 6.66
C VAL A 33 4.67 1.64 7.91
N THR A 34 5.58 2.31 8.60
CA THR A 34 5.34 3.02 9.85
C THR A 34 4.40 4.20 9.65
N MET A 35 4.51 4.91 8.52
CA MET A 35 3.61 6.01 8.15
C MET A 35 2.22 5.51 7.75
N SER A 36 2.13 4.37 7.07
CA SER A 36 0.85 3.77 6.67
C SER A 36 -0.02 3.34 7.86
N GLN A 37 0.61 2.99 8.99
CA GLN A 37 -0.08 2.62 10.23
C GLN A 37 -0.50 3.84 11.07
N ASN A 38 -0.23 5.06 10.59
CA ASN A 38 -0.60 6.28 11.29
C ASN A 38 -1.86 6.90 10.68
N LYS A 39 -2.85 7.21 11.52
CA LYS A 39 -4.14 7.81 11.14
C LYS A 39 -4.05 8.98 10.15
N PHE A 40 -3.03 9.84 10.28
CA PHE A 40 -2.90 11.03 9.46
C PHE A 40 -1.91 10.84 8.32
N ALA A 41 -0.80 10.14 8.56
CA ALA A 41 0.21 9.91 7.52
C ALA A 41 -0.23 8.85 6.50
N SER A 42 -1.15 7.94 6.84
CA SER A 42 -1.73 6.99 5.89
C SER A 42 -2.37 7.71 4.70
N ASN A 43 -3.10 8.80 4.95
CA ASN A 43 -3.74 9.60 3.91
C ASN A 43 -2.69 10.23 2.98
N VAL A 44 -1.55 10.65 3.52
CA VAL A 44 -0.44 11.20 2.73
C VAL A 44 0.15 10.12 1.83
N ILE A 45 0.37 8.92 2.36
CA ILE A 45 0.88 7.77 1.60
C ILE A 45 -0.12 7.38 0.50
N GLU A 46 -1.41 7.33 0.78
CA GLU A 46 -2.45 7.07 -0.23
C GLU A 46 -2.43 8.12 -1.35
N LYS A 47 -2.30 9.40 -1.01
CA LYS A 47 -2.14 10.49 -1.99
C LYS A 47 -0.85 10.35 -2.79
N CYS A 48 0.25 9.89 -2.18
CA CYS A 48 1.50 9.60 -2.89
C CYS A 48 1.29 8.48 -3.92
N PHE A 49 0.53 7.43 -3.62
CA PHE A 49 0.19 6.40 -4.60
C PHE A 49 -0.79 6.90 -5.68
N GLN A 50 -1.69 7.82 -5.32
CA GLN A 50 -2.66 8.38 -6.26
C GLN A 50 -2.03 9.37 -7.26
N HIS A 51 -1.16 10.26 -6.79
CA HIS A 51 -0.60 11.38 -7.56
C HIS A 51 0.89 11.25 -7.89
N GLY A 52 1.59 10.32 -7.23
CA GLY A 52 2.99 10.04 -7.51
C GLY A 52 3.19 9.47 -8.91
N ASP A 53 4.38 9.67 -9.45
CA ASP A 53 4.78 9.08 -10.72
C ASP A 53 5.12 7.58 -10.57
N ILE A 54 5.39 6.91 -11.69
CA ILE A 54 5.64 5.46 -11.70
C ILE A 54 6.90 5.11 -10.89
N ALA A 55 7.95 5.94 -10.95
CA ALA A 55 9.21 5.69 -10.25
C ALA A 55 9.08 5.89 -8.74
N GLU A 56 8.34 6.94 -8.33
CA GLU A 56 7.97 7.22 -6.95
C GLU A 56 7.15 6.07 -6.35
N ARG A 57 6.14 5.57 -7.08
CA ARG A 57 5.33 4.42 -6.65
C ARG A 57 6.16 3.15 -6.53
N ASP A 58 7.01 2.86 -7.52
CA ASP A 58 7.85 1.67 -7.51
C ASP A 58 8.80 1.66 -6.30
N LEU A 59 9.38 2.80 -5.96
CA LEU A 59 10.23 2.95 -4.78
C LEU A 59 9.46 2.60 -3.49
N LEU A 60 8.24 3.13 -3.33
CA LEU A 60 7.40 2.88 -2.14
C LEU A 60 6.90 1.43 -2.09
N ILE A 61 6.51 0.85 -3.22
CA ILE A 61 6.04 -0.55 -3.31
C ILE A 61 7.17 -1.50 -2.95
N ARG A 62 8.36 -1.25 -3.50
CA ARG A 62 9.54 -2.06 -3.25
C ARG A 62 9.82 -2.17 -1.75
N GLU A 63 9.76 -1.07 -1.01
CA GLU A 63 9.97 -1.08 0.44
C GLU A 63 8.90 -1.87 1.21
N ILE A 64 7.64 -1.82 0.76
CA ILE A 64 6.53 -2.59 1.39
C ILE A 64 6.67 -4.09 1.12
N VAL A 65 7.13 -4.44 -0.09
CA VAL A 65 7.34 -5.81 -0.56
C VAL A 65 8.63 -6.42 0.00
N GLU A 66 9.63 -5.57 0.29
CA GLU A 66 10.91 -5.95 0.85
C GLU A 66 10.68 -6.57 2.23
N GLN A 67 10.92 -7.89 2.30
CA GLN A 67 10.78 -8.65 3.52
C GLN A 67 11.97 -8.32 4.43
N THR A 68 11.69 -7.84 5.63
CA THR A 68 12.68 -7.86 6.70
C THR A 68 12.61 -9.22 7.39
N ASP A 69 13.78 -9.84 7.63
CA ASP A 69 13.88 -11.21 8.16
C ASP A 69 12.94 -11.44 9.35
N GLY A 70 11.94 -12.30 9.15
CA GLY A 70 11.02 -12.77 10.18
C GLY A 70 9.69 -12.01 10.33
N ASN A 71 9.45 -10.92 9.60
CA ASN A 71 8.16 -10.22 9.66
C ASN A 71 7.62 -9.88 8.27
N ASP A 72 6.43 -10.40 7.95
CA ASP A 72 5.77 -10.04 6.69
C ASP A 72 5.10 -8.67 6.85
N THR A 73 5.83 -7.64 6.41
CA THR A 73 5.41 -6.24 6.38
C THR A 73 4.02 -6.06 5.79
N LEU A 74 3.77 -6.68 4.64
CA LEU A 74 2.51 -6.60 3.93
C LEU A 74 1.38 -7.18 4.81
N LEU A 75 1.60 -8.34 5.43
CA LEU A 75 0.65 -8.94 6.36
C LEU A 75 0.35 -8.03 7.56
N ALA A 76 1.36 -7.37 8.12
CA ALA A 76 1.16 -6.43 9.22
C ALA A 76 0.30 -5.24 8.78
N MET A 77 0.53 -4.69 7.59
CA MET A 77 -0.26 -3.58 7.03
C MET A 77 -1.72 -3.99 6.76
N MET A 78 -1.95 -5.18 6.21
CA MET A 78 -3.30 -5.67 5.91
C MET A 78 -4.17 -5.91 7.16
N LYS A 79 -3.54 -6.14 8.31
CA LYS A 79 -4.23 -6.32 9.60
C LYS A 79 -4.48 -5.01 10.32
N ASP A 80 -3.81 -3.94 9.92
CA ASP A 80 -3.90 -2.64 10.56
C ASP A 80 -5.13 -1.85 10.09
N GLN A 81 -5.72 -1.05 10.99
CA GLN A 81 -6.94 -0.29 10.73
C GLN A 81 -6.76 0.89 9.76
N TYR A 82 -5.52 1.35 9.52
CA TYR A 82 -5.21 2.44 8.59
C TYR A 82 -4.41 1.93 7.38
N ALA A 83 -3.40 1.09 7.60
CA ALA A 83 -2.54 0.63 6.51
C ALA A 83 -3.25 -0.30 5.52
N ASN A 84 -4.38 -0.92 5.90
CA ASN A 84 -5.18 -1.72 4.97
C ASN A 84 -5.72 -0.91 3.77
N TYR A 85 -5.98 0.39 3.95
CA TYR A 85 -6.43 1.28 2.88
C TYR A 85 -5.28 1.57 1.91
N VAL A 86 -4.08 1.79 2.45
CA VAL A 86 -2.84 1.96 1.66
C VAL A 86 -2.58 0.73 0.80
N VAL A 87 -2.68 -0.48 1.36
CA VAL A 87 -2.47 -1.73 0.60
C VAL A 87 -3.47 -1.85 -0.55
N GLN A 88 -4.75 -1.53 -0.32
CA GLN A 88 -5.76 -1.51 -1.39
C GLN A 88 -5.42 -0.48 -2.46
N LYS A 89 -4.97 0.72 -2.08
CA LYS A 89 -4.56 1.76 -3.03
C LYS A 89 -3.36 1.34 -3.88
N ILE A 90 -2.40 0.65 -3.29
CA ILE A 90 -1.25 0.10 -4.02
C ILE A 90 -1.73 -0.91 -5.07
N LEU A 91 -2.60 -1.85 -4.70
CA LEU A 91 -3.16 -2.84 -5.62
C LEU A 91 -3.97 -2.21 -6.77
N GLU A 92 -4.49 -0.99 -6.59
CA GLU A 92 -5.18 -0.23 -7.64
C GLU A 92 -4.23 0.54 -8.56
N THR A 93 -3.05 0.91 -8.08
CA THR A 93 -2.13 1.85 -8.75
C THR A 93 -0.83 1.22 -9.24
N CYS A 94 -0.57 -0.04 -8.86
CA CYS A 94 0.59 -0.82 -9.25
C CYS A 94 0.48 -1.33 -10.71
N ASN A 95 1.62 -1.60 -11.32
CA ASN A 95 1.70 -2.25 -12.63
C ASN A 95 1.39 -3.76 -12.52
N ASP A 96 1.28 -4.45 -13.65
CA ASP A 96 0.88 -5.87 -13.68
C ASP A 96 1.90 -6.79 -12.98
N GLU A 97 3.20 -6.53 -13.13
CA GLU A 97 4.26 -7.32 -12.49
C GLU A 97 4.23 -7.17 -10.96
N GLN A 98 4.12 -5.94 -10.46
CA GLN A 98 3.95 -5.64 -9.04
C GLN A 98 2.63 -6.22 -8.50
N ARG A 99 1.55 -6.14 -9.30
CA ARG A 99 0.24 -6.70 -8.97
C ARG A 99 0.35 -8.20 -8.74
N GLU A 100 0.93 -8.94 -9.69
CA GLU A 100 1.13 -10.39 -9.55
C GLU A 100 1.92 -10.75 -8.30
N LEU A 101 3.01 -10.02 -8.04
CA LEU A 101 3.84 -10.25 -6.87
C LEU A 101 3.09 -9.98 -5.56
N LEU A 102 2.39 -8.85 -5.47
CA LEU A 102 1.57 -8.49 -4.30
C LEU A 102 0.43 -9.50 -4.10
N VAL A 103 -0.31 -9.83 -5.16
CA VAL A 103 -1.40 -10.82 -5.11
C VAL A 103 -0.86 -12.17 -4.66
N SER A 104 0.28 -12.62 -5.16
CA SER A 104 0.93 -13.87 -4.74
C SER A 104 1.25 -13.87 -3.24
N ARG A 105 1.82 -12.78 -2.72
CA ARG A 105 2.08 -12.61 -1.27
C ARG A 105 0.80 -12.61 -0.46
N VAL A 106 -0.22 -11.85 -0.87
CA VAL A 106 -1.50 -11.81 -0.17
C VAL A 106 -2.18 -13.17 -0.18
N LYS A 107 -2.13 -13.90 -1.31
CA LYS A 107 -2.61 -15.29 -1.45
C LYS A 107 -1.95 -16.23 -0.43
N GLY A 108 -0.64 -16.11 -0.25
CA GLY A 108 0.10 -16.83 0.80
C GLY A 108 -0.39 -16.54 2.22
N HIS A 109 -1.01 -15.38 2.44
CA HIS A 109 -1.52 -14.95 3.74
C HIS A 109 -3.05 -14.97 3.88
N LEU A 110 -3.82 -15.40 2.87
CA LEU A 110 -5.29 -15.40 2.92
C LEU A 110 -5.83 -16.14 4.15
N GLN A 111 -5.25 -17.28 4.50
CA GLN A 111 -5.65 -18.03 5.70
C GLN A 111 -5.45 -17.24 7.00
N ALA A 112 -4.38 -16.46 7.09
CA ALA A 112 -4.14 -15.58 8.22
C ALA A 112 -5.12 -14.41 8.22
N LEU A 113 -5.33 -13.76 7.06
CA LEU A 113 -6.20 -12.59 6.91
C LEU A 113 -7.66 -12.86 7.26
N ARG A 114 -8.18 -14.04 6.93
CA ARG A 114 -9.55 -14.46 7.28
C ARG A 114 -9.82 -14.45 8.79
N LYS A 115 -8.77 -14.49 9.63
CA LYS A 115 -8.88 -14.42 11.10
C LYS A 115 -8.97 -12.98 11.62
N TYR A 116 -8.70 -11.96 10.81
CA TYR A 116 -8.68 -10.55 11.23
C TYR A 116 -9.81 -9.76 10.55
N THR A 117 -10.41 -8.83 11.31
CA THR A 117 -11.54 -8.00 10.83
C THR A 117 -11.18 -7.21 9.58
N TYR A 118 -10.05 -6.49 9.59
CA TYR A 118 -9.58 -5.69 8.45
C TYR A 118 -8.97 -6.55 7.34
N GLY A 119 -8.34 -7.66 7.70
CA GLY A 119 -7.72 -8.58 6.75
C GLY A 119 -8.73 -9.19 5.77
N LYS A 120 -9.97 -9.45 6.20
CA LYS A 120 -11.04 -9.96 5.33
C LYS A 120 -11.36 -9.02 4.15
N HIS A 121 -11.36 -7.71 4.38
CA HIS A 121 -11.63 -6.74 3.32
C HIS A 121 -10.51 -6.74 2.27
N THR A 122 -9.25 -6.75 2.74
CA THR A 122 -8.10 -6.81 1.83
C THR A 122 -8.06 -8.13 1.06
N ALA A 123 -8.33 -9.25 1.72
CA ALA A 123 -8.42 -10.57 1.09
C ALA A 123 -9.48 -10.59 -0.02
N SER A 124 -10.70 -10.12 0.28
CA SER A 124 -11.79 -10.08 -0.70
C SER A 124 -11.47 -9.18 -1.89
N ARG A 125 -10.78 -8.04 -1.67
CA ARG A 125 -10.37 -7.14 -2.75
C ARG A 125 -9.34 -7.79 -3.67
N VAL A 126 -8.36 -8.51 -3.11
CA VAL A 126 -7.37 -9.27 -3.88
C VAL A 126 -8.01 -10.42 -4.66
N GLU A 127 -8.99 -11.10 -4.07
CA GLU A 127 -9.75 -12.15 -4.74
C GLU A 127 -10.55 -11.60 -5.93
N GLN A 128 -11.16 -10.41 -5.83
CA GLN A 128 -11.84 -9.75 -6.96
C GLN A 128 -10.87 -9.41 -8.09
N LEU A 129 -9.76 -8.75 -7.76
CA LEU A 129 -8.72 -8.39 -8.73
C LEU A 129 -8.09 -9.60 -9.42
N CYS A 130 -8.17 -10.78 -8.80
CA CYS A 130 -7.69 -12.03 -9.37
C CYS A 130 -8.79 -12.84 -10.08
N GLY A 131 -10.06 -12.71 -9.65
CA GLY A 131 -11.22 -13.41 -10.20
C GLY A 131 -11.78 -12.78 -11.47
N GLU A 132 -11.43 -11.52 -11.76
CA GLU A 132 -11.63 -10.92 -13.09
C GLU A 132 -10.76 -11.56 -14.19
N GLY A 133 -9.94 -12.56 -13.86
CA GLY A 133 -9.22 -13.43 -14.79
C GLY A 133 -9.81 -14.85 -15.00
N ASP A 134 -10.90 -15.21 -14.33
CA ASP A 134 -11.56 -16.54 -14.44
C ASP A 134 -13.06 -16.40 -14.75
N ALA A 135 -13.42 -15.52 -15.70
CA ALA A 135 -14.77 -15.40 -16.25
C ALA A 135 -14.82 -15.69 -17.76
N GLU A 136 -14.16 -16.76 -18.21
CA GLU A 136 -14.43 -17.49 -19.46
C GLU A 136 -13.79 -18.87 -19.25
N CYS A 137 -14.50 -20.00 -19.06
CA CYS A 137 -15.58 -20.58 -19.83
C CYS A 137 -16.43 -21.49 -18.91
N ASP A 138 -17.74 -21.30 -18.87
CA ASP A 138 -18.65 -22.43 -18.66
C ASP A 138 -19.51 -22.53 -19.92
N SER A 139 -19.45 -23.72 -20.52
CA SER A 139 -19.95 -24.05 -21.86
C SER A 139 -21.47 -24.18 -21.93
#